data_AF-A0A7K4BBU6-F1
#
_entry.id   AF-A0A7K4BBU6-F1
#
_cell.length_a   1.000
_cell.length_b   1.000
_cell.length_c   1.000
_cell.angle_alpha   90.00
_cell.angle_beta   90.00
_cell.angle_gamma   90.00
#
_symmetry.space_group_name_H-M   'P 1'
#
loop_
_entity.id
_entity.type
_entity.pdbx_description
1 polymer ?
#
loop_
_entity_poly.entity_id
_entity_poly.type
_entity_poly.pdbx_seq_one_letter_code
_entity_poly.pdbx_strand_id
1 'polypeptide(L)'
;MSSIIGENLDFISSPFTSSFISPQAESAELAALLCSFIALYAVFRIILEPDVMRKLPFLNVFSFAIAGIMALLIPHPLGIIAAAAYFIGSTFESNAIASTFAGGIEE
;
A
#
# COMPACT_ATOMS: atom_id res chain seq x y z
N MET A 1 -6.04 36.95 -35.99
CA MET A 1 -5.03 35.87 -35.86
C MET A 1 -4.23 36.05 -34.57
N SER A 2 -4.89 35.98 -33.41
CA SER A 2 -4.28 36.20 -32.08
C SER A 2 -4.87 35.26 -31.01
N SER A 3 -5.60 34.21 -31.41
CA SER A 3 -6.35 33.34 -30.49
C SER A 3 -5.75 31.95 -30.28
N ILE A 4 -4.67 31.60 -31.00
CA ILE A 4 -4.10 30.23 -30.98
C ILE A 4 -2.98 30.09 -29.93
N ILE A 5 -2.45 31.19 -29.40
CA ILE A 5 -1.33 31.19 -28.43
C ILE A 5 -1.83 31.16 -26.97
N GLY A 6 -3.09 31.54 -26.71
CA GLY A 6 -3.68 31.55 -25.37
C GLY A 6 -4.00 30.16 -24.80
N GLU A 7 -4.52 29.24 -25.62
CA GLU A 7 -4.96 27.91 -25.14
C GLU A 7 -3.81 27.01 -24.66
N ASN A 8 -2.58 27.21 -25.16
CA ASN A 8 -1.43 26.40 -24.75
C ASN A 8 -0.78 26.86 -23.42
N LEU A 9 -1.04 28.09 -22.98
CA LEU A 9 -0.51 28.63 -21.71
C LEU A 9 -1.43 28.33 -20.52
N ASP A 10 -2.71 28.08 -20.77
CA ASP A 10 -3.67 27.61 -19.76
C ASP A 10 -3.43 26.14 -19.39
N PHE A 11 -2.93 25.30 -20.31
CA PHE A 11 -2.55 23.91 -20.02
C PHE A 11 -1.39 23.80 -19.01
N ILE A 12 -0.49 24.79 -18.99
CA ILE A 12 0.72 24.77 -18.14
C ILE A 12 0.46 25.44 -16.78
N SER A 13 -0.56 26.28 -16.66
CA SER A 13 -0.86 27.01 -15.42
C SER A 13 -1.88 26.31 -14.50
N SER A 14 -2.46 25.18 -14.92
CA SER A 14 -3.53 24.51 -14.17
C SER A 14 -3.37 23.01 -13.81
N PRO A 15 -2.20 22.39 -13.54
CA PRO A 15 -2.20 20.97 -13.12
C PRO A 15 -2.23 20.73 -11.60
N PHE A 16 -1.98 21.74 -10.74
CA PHE A 16 -1.77 21.48 -9.29
C PHE A 16 -2.59 22.31 -8.30
N THR A 17 -3.46 23.21 -8.75
CA THR A 17 -4.32 23.99 -7.86
C THR A 17 -5.77 23.86 -8.29
N SER A 18 -6.41 22.77 -7.87
CA SER A 18 -7.85 22.78 -7.66
C SER A 18 -8.09 22.35 -6.21
N SER A 19 -8.56 23.31 -5.41
CA SER A 19 -9.31 23.15 -4.18
C SER A 19 -9.21 21.78 -3.49
N PHE A 20 -8.16 21.60 -2.68
CA PHE A 20 -7.95 20.46 -1.77
C PHE A 20 -8.93 20.46 -0.58
N ILE A 21 -10.22 20.67 -0.85
CA ILE A 21 -11.32 20.28 0.02
C ILE A 21 -12.16 19.35 -0.85
N SER A 22 -11.86 18.06 -0.79
CA SER A 22 -12.63 17.06 -1.54
C SER A 22 -12.85 15.80 -0.67
N PRO A 23 -13.99 15.12 -0.81
CA PRO A 23 -14.34 13.85 -0.13
C PRO A 23 -13.29 12.74 -0.21
N GLN A 24 -12.24 12.90 -1.02
CA GLN A 24 -11.19 11.91 -1.20
C GLN A 24 -10.26 11.80 0.00
N ALA A 25 -9.97 12.90 0.70
CA ALA A 25 -9.19 12.84 1.94
C ALA A 25 -9.93 12.04 3.03
N GLU A 26 -11.23 12.29 3.18
CA GLU A 26 -12.08 11.53 4.10
C GLU A 26 -12.14 10.04 3.73
N SER A 27 -12.26 9.72 2.43
CA SER A 27 -12.25 8.32 1.97
C SER A 27 -10.90 7.62 2.18
N ALA A 28 -9.79 8.33 2.03
CA ALA A 28 -8.45 7.81 2.24
C ALA A 28 -8.17 7.58 3.74
N GLU A 29 -8.65 8.47 4.61
CA GLU A 29 -8.60 8.30 6.06
C GLU A 29 -9.42 7.09 6.52
N LEU A 30 -10.64 6.93 6.00
CA LEU A 30 -11.47 5.75 6.28
C LEU A 30 -10.80 4.46 5.79
N ALA A 31 -10.21 4.47 4.60
CA ALA A 31 -9.46 3.33 4.07
C ALA A 31 -8.21 3.02 4.92
N ALA A 32 -7.48 4.05 5.37
CA ALA A 32 -6.32 3.89 6.25
C ALA A 32 -6.71 3.35 7.64
N LEU A 33 -7.87 3.77 8.17
CA LEU A 33 -8.44 3.20 9.38
C LEU A 33 -8.79 1.72 9.19
N LEU A 34 -9.44 1.36 8.08
CA LEU A 34 -9.71 -0.05 7.75
C LEU A 34 -8.43 -0.87 7.62
N CYS A 35 -7.42 -0.37 6.91
CA CYS A 35 -6.10 -1.02 6.83
C CYS A 35 -5.49 -1.18 8.23
N SER A 36 -5.64 -0.20 9.11
CA SER A 36 -5.13 -0.27 10.49
C SER A 36 -5.84 -1.35 11.31
N PHE A 37 -7.17 -1.51 11.16
CA PHE A 37 -7.91 -2.61 11.78
C PHE A 37 -7.50 -3.98 11.24
N ILE A 38 -7.28 -4.10 9.94
CA ILE A 38 -6.79 -5.34 9.31
C ILE A 38 -5.39 -5.68 9.83
N ALA A 39 -4.50 -4.70 9.89
CA ALA A 39 -3.15 -4.86 10.42
C ALA A 39 -3.17 -5.32 11.89
N LEU A 40 -4.02 -4.70 12.71
CA LEU A 40 -4.20 -5.05 14.11
C LEU A 40 -4.69 -6.50 14.26
N TYR A 41 -5.73 -6.89 13.51
CA TYR A 41 -6.24 -8.27 13.48
C TYR A 41 -5.17 -9.27 13.06
N ALA A 42 -4.40 -8.95 12.01
CA ALA A 42 -3.32 -9.80 11.53
C ALA A 42 -2.24 -10.00 12.61
N VAL A 43 -1.83 -8.93 13.31
CA VAL A 43 -0.87 -9.02 14.43
C VAL A 43 -1.41 -9.89 15.55
N PHE A 44 -2.66 -9.71 15.97
CA PHE A 44 -3.28 -10.57 16.98
C PHE A 44 -3.25 -12.05 16.56
N ARG A 45 -3.61 -12.36 15.31
CA ARG A 45 -3.54 -13.73 14.78
C ARG A 45 -2.11 -14.27 14.77
N ILE A 46 -1.11 -13.47 14.39
CA ILE A 46 0.30 -13.89 14.38
C ILE A 46 0.80 -14.23 15.79
N ILE A 47 0.41 -13.44 16.80
CA ILE A 47 0.82 -13.66 18.20
C ILE A 47 0.16 -14.92 18.77
N LEU A 48 -1.14 -15.12 18.51
CA LEU A 48 -1.91 -16.22 19.07
C LEU A 48 -1.69 -17.57 18.36
N GLU A 49 -1.31 -17.55 17.09
CA GLU A 49 -1.09 -18.77 16.31
C GLU A 49 0.26 -19.41 16.70
N PRO A 50 0.33 -20.67 17.12
CA PRO A 50 1.60 -21.32 17.45
C PRO A 50 2.36 -21.77 16.20
N ASP A 51 1.66 -22.21 15.15
CA ASP A 51 2.26 -22.75 13.94
C ASP A 51 2.86 -21.65 13.06
N VAL A 52 4.17 -21.72 12.82
CA VAL A 52 4.89 -20.76 11.97
C VAL A 52 4.26 -20.66 10.57
N MET A 53 3.91 -21.80 9.96
CA MET A 53 3.31 -21.84 8.63
C MET A 53 1.95 -21.14 8.56
N ARG A 54 1.17 -21.20 9.64
CA ARG A 54 -0.12 -20.51 9.71
C ARG A 54 0.05 -19.02 9.96
N LYS A 55 1.19 -18.55 10.49
CA LYS A 55 1.51 -17.13 10.66
C LYS A 55 1.85 -16.43 9.34
N LEU A 56 2.51 -17.12 8.40
CA LEU A 56 3.03 -16.51 7.16
C LEU A 56 1.96 -15.77 6.33
N PRO A 57 0.74 -16.33 6.12
CA PRO A 57 -0.31 -15.61 5.43
C PRO A 57 -0.74 -14.32 6.15
N PHE A 58 -0.83 -14.35 7.49
CA PHE A 58 -1.19 -13.16 8.27
C PHE A 58 -0.07 -12.11 8.25
N LEU A 59 1.19 -12.53 8.21
CA LEU A 59 2.33 -11.62 8.07
C LEU A 59 2.30 -10.91 6.71
N ASN A 60 1.98 -11.63 5.63
CA ASN A 60 1.78 -11.02 4.31
C ASN A 60 0.61 -10.02 4.30
N VAL A 61 -0.53 -10.36 4.93
CA VAL A 61 -1.67 -9.44 5.05
C VAL A 61 -1.31 -8.19 5.85
N PHE A 62 -0.53 -8.34 6.93
CA PHE A 62 -0.02 -7.21 7.69
C PHE A 62 0.83 -6.28 6.81
N SER A 63 1.81 -6.81 6.07
CA SER A 63 2.63 -6.01 5.16
C SER A 63 1.80 -5.36 4.04
N PHE A 64 0.80 -6.03 3.50
CA PHE A 64 -0.14 -5.43 2.53
C PHE A 64 -0.90 -4.24 3.13
N ALA A 65 -1.38 -4.36 4.37
CA ALA A 65 -2.06 -3.27 5.06
C ALA A 65 -1.13 -2.06 5.28
N ILE A 66 0.13 -2.29 5.64
CA ILE A 66 1.15 -1.23 5.76
C ILE A 66 1.41 -0.55 4.40
N ALA A 67 1.55 -1.33 3.32
CA ALA A 67 1.70 -0.77 1.98
C ALA A 67 0.50 0.09 1.57
N GLY A 68 -0.73 -0.37 1.87
CA GLY A 68 -1.95 0.39 1.65
C GLY A 68 -1.95 1.72 2.40
N ILE A 69 -1.58 1.70 3.69
CA ILE A 69 -1.46 2.93 4.51
C ILE A 69 -0.42 3.89 3.90
N MET A 70 0.75 3.39 3.48
CA MET A 70 1.78 4.21 2.82
C MET A 70 1.25 4.86 1.53
N ALA A 71 0.53 4.09 0.71
CA ALA A 71 -0.04 4.60 -0.55
C ALA A 71 -1.14 5.64 -0.33
N LEU A 72 -1.92 5.50 0.76
CA LEU A 72 -3.05 6.39 1.07
C LEU A 72 -2.62 7.67 1.80
N LEU A 73 -1.63 7.59 2.71
CA LEU A 73 -1.27 8.71 3.59
C LEU A 73 -0.10 9.56 3.11
N ILE A 74 0.67 9.10 2.12
CA ILE A 74 1.79 9.88 1.56
C ILE A 74 1.32 10.55 0.26
N PRO A 75 0.94 11.84 0.26
CA PRO A 75 0.43 12.56 -0.91
C PRO A 75 1.57 12.99 -1.84
N HIS A 76 2.43 12.05 -2.22
CA HIS A 76 3.56 12.28 -3.11
C HIS A 76 3.76 11.06 -4.01
N PRO A 77 4.09 11.21 -5.31
CA PRO A 77 4.31 10.08 -6.22
C PRO A 77 5.40 9.12 -5.71
N LEU A 78 6.42 9.63 -5.02
CA LEU A 78 7.43 8.80 -4.35
C LEU A 78 6.85 7.90 -3.25
N GLY A 79 5.76 8.30 -2.60
CA GLY A 79 5.05 7.49 -1.60
C GLY A 79 4.44 6.23 -2.21
N ILE A 80 3.84 6.34 -3.39
CA ILE A 80 3.30 5.20 -4.14
C ILE A 80 4.43 4.26 -4.57
N ILE A 81 5.55 4.80 -5.06
CA ILE A 81 6.72 3.99 -5.43
C ILE A 81 7.28 3.26 -4.21
N ALA A 82 7.39 3.93 -3.07
CA ALA A 82 7.84 3.32 -1.82
C ALA A 82 6.87 2.23 -1.34
N ALA A 83 5.56 2.48 -1.41
CA ALA A 83 4.53 1.50 -1.06
C ALA A 83 4.59 0.26 -1.96
N ALA A 84 4.77 0.44 -3.27
CA ALA A 84 4.92 -0.66 -4.21
C ALA A 84 6.20 -1.47 -3.96
N ALA A 85 7.33 -0.78 -3.74
CA ALA A 85 8.60 -1.44 -3.41
C ALA A 85 8.51 -2.25 -2.12
N TYR A 86 7.89 -1.67 -1.08
CA TYR A 86 7.64 -2.37 0.19
C TYR A 86 6.74 -3.59 -0.02
N PHE A 87 5.63 -3.45 -0.75
CA PHE A 87 4.70 -4.54 -1.01
C PHE A 87 5.32 -5.71 -1.79
N ILE A 88 6.07 -5.40 -2.85
CA ILE A 88 6.76 -6.43 -3.65
C ILE A 88 7.81 -7.13 -2.79
N GLY A 89 8.61 -6.37 -2.04
CA GLY A 89 9.64 -6.92 -1.15
C GLY A 89 9.05 -7.86 -0.09
N SER A 90 8.00 -7.43 0.61
CA SER A 90 7.35 -8.25 1.64
C SER A 90 6.69 -9.51 1.08
N THR A 91 6.18 -9.44 -0.16
CA THR A 91 5.59 -10.59 -0.85
C THR A 91 6.66 -11.62 -1.21
N PHE A 92 7.82 -11.17 -1.69
CA PHE A 92 8.95 -12.06 -1.96
C PHE A 92 9.50 -12.71 -0.69
N GLU A 93 9.59 -11.96 0.41
CA GLU A 93 9.98 -12.52 1.72
C GLU A 93 9.01 -13.62 2.17
N SER A 94 7.70 -13.33 2.14
CA SER A 94 6.67 -14.29 2.57
C SER A 94 6.67 -15.56 1.72
N ASN A 95 6.85 -15.42 0.40
CA ASN A 95 6.90 -16.56 -0.53
C ASN A 95 8.21 -17.36 -0.41
N ALA A 96 9.34 -16.70 -0.18
CA ALA A 96 10.62 -17.38 0.02
C ALA A 96 10.56 -18.27 1.27
N ILE A 97 10.00 -17.77 2.37
CA ILE A 97 9.82 -18.56 3.59
C ILE A 97 8.85 -19.72 3.32
N ALA A 98 7.69 -19.48 2.69
CA ALA A 98 6.76 -20.56 2.37
C ALA A 98 7.42 -21.64 1.48
N SER A 99 8.26 -21.23 0.52
CA SER A 99 8.98 -22.14 -0.37
C SER A 99 10.05 -22.96 0.35
N THR A 100 10.75 -22.41 1.36
CA THR A 100 11.74 -23.20 2.13
C THR A 100 11.07 -24.27 2.97
N PHE A 101 9.88 -23.99 3.52
CA PHE A 101 9.10 -24.98 4.25
C PHE A 101 8.43 -26.01 3.33
N ALA A 102 7.95 -25.62 2.15
CA ALA A 102 7.33 -26.54 1.19
C ALA A 102 8.36 -27.42 0.43
N GLY A 103 9.58 -26.91 0.23
CA GLY A 103 10.68 -27.61 -0.44
C GLY A 103 11.60 -28.39 0.50
N GLY A 104 11.22 -28.56 1.77
CA GLY A 104 11.91 -29.43 2.70
C GLY A 104 11.84 -30.87 2.20
N ILE A 105 12.90 -31.29 1.52
CA ILE A 105 13.36 -32.67 1.30
C ILE A 105 12.66 -33.68 2.23
N GLU A 106 11.79 -34.49 1.62
CA GLU A 106 11.38 -35.79 2.13
C GLU A 106 12.67 -36.63 2.31
N GLU A 107 13.02 -36.98 3.55
CA GLU A 107 13.82 -38.19 3.82
C GLU A 107 12.91 -39.43 3.71
#